data_AF-A0A8C6XKK9-F1
#
_entry.id   AF-A0A8C6XKK9-F1
#
_cell.length_a   1.000
_cell.length_b   1.000
_cell.length_c   1.000
_cell.angle_alpha   90.00
_cell.angle_beta   90.00
_cell.angle_gamma   90.00
#
_symmetry.space_group_name_H-M   'P 1'
#
loop_
_entity.id
_entity.type
_entity.pdbx_description
1 polymer ?
#
loop_
_entity_poly.entity_id
_entity_poly.type
_entity_poly.pdbx_seq_one_letter_code
_entity_poly.pdbx_strand_id
1 'polypeptide(L)'
;MDKSKIAGRKVKKPGKQGCKQAKIDLKAKQERSWQSTRECRVRKKLRYQYLEKLVSSREKVICALREEPEMYKQWCKPMDQGKISSEIKALLSGEQQNKPQQNVGKMAKAIKSDANSHSSW
;
A
#
# COMPACT_ATOMS: atom_id res chain seq x y z
N MET A 1 64.53 10.69 13.14
CA MET A 1 64.91 12.01 12.58
C MET A 1 64.52 11.93 11.11
N ASP A 2 63.61 12.71 10.54
CA ASP A 2 63.31 14.12 10.73
C ASP A 2 61.83 14.46 10.47
N LYS A 3 61.41 15.53 11.17
CA LYS A 3 60.08 16.13 11.19
C LYS A 3 59.95 17.11 10.03
N SER A 4 58.87 17.09 9.24
CA SER A 4 58.33 18.35 8.67
C SER A 4 56.99 18.21 7.94
N LYS A 5 56.04 19.07 8.37
CA LYS A 5 54.93 19.66 7.61
C LYS A 5 53.73 18.76 7.25
N ILE A 6 52.96 18.46 8.29
CA ILE A 6 51.50 18.35 8.19
C ILE A 6 50.96 19.78 7.94
N ALA A 7 50.88 20.19 6.68
CA ALA A 7 50.23 21.44 6.30
C ALA A 7 48.71 21.22 6.31
N GLY A 8 48.07 21.68 7.39
CA GLY A 8 46.62 21.71 7.53
C GLY A 8 45.97 22.45 6.37
N ARG A 9 45.40 21.68 5.43
CA ARG A 9 44.47 22.18 4.43
C ARG A 9 43.26 22.71 5.21
N LYS A 10 43.19 24.04 5.38
CA LYS A 10 41.93 24.72 5.68
C LYS A 10 40.98 24.43 4.53
N VAL A 11 40.20 23.35 4.64
CA VAL A 11 38.97 23.21 3.89
C VAL A 11 38.13 24.41 4.30
N LYS A 12 38.06 25.42 3.43
CA LYS A 12 37.02 26.44 3.52
C LYS A 12 35.71 25.67 3.43
N LYS A 13 35.11 25.37 4.59
CA LYS A 13 33.69 25.00 4.65
C LYS A 13 32.98 26.09 3.84
N PRO A 14 32.23 25.77 2.76
CA PRO A 14 31.30 26.73 2.20
C PRO A 14 30.19 26.91 3.24
N GLY A 15 30.50 27.74 4.24
CA GLY A 15 29.57 28.17 5.25
C GLY A 15 28.50 29.01 4.57
N LYS A 16 27.26 28.63 4.82
CA LYS A 16 26.10 29.51 4.71
C LYS A 16 25.84 30.10 3.31
N GLN A 17 25.57 29.24 2.32
CA GLN A 17 24.53 29.58 1.33
C GLN A 17 23.14 29.46 1.99
N GLY A 18 22.90 30.24 3.03
CA GLY A 18 21.63 30.32 3.76
C GLY A 18 21.17 31.76 3.96
N CYS A 19 21.78 32.70 3.23
CA CYS A 19 21.47 34.13 3.33
C CYS A 19 20.97 34.68 1.98
N LYS A 20 19.99 33.99 1.37
CA LYS A 20 19.17 34.55 0.28
C LYS A 20 17.66 34.44 0.53
N GLN A 21 17.21 33.89 1.67
CA GLN A 21 15.79 33.89 2.04
C GLN A 21 15.32 35.16 2.77
N ALA A 22 16.19 36.13 3.05
CA ALA A 22 15.80 37.34 3.79
C ALA A 22 14.83 38.25 3.01
N LYS A 23 14.61 38.00 1.72
CA LYS A 23 13.64 38.70 0.86
C LYS A 23 12.65 37.75 0.17
N ILE A 24 12.33 36.61 0.80
CA ILE A 24 11.11 35.89 0.38
C ILE A 24 9.93 36.66 0.94
N ASP A 25 9.00 37.05 0.06
CA ASP A 25 7.75 37.68 0.44
C ASP A 25 7.05 36.85 1.53
N LEU A 26 6.64 37.50 2.61
CA LEU A 26 6.03 36.86 3.78
C LEU A 26 4.84 35.98 3.35
N LYS A 27 4.07 36.46 2.37
CA LYS A 27 2.94 35.75 1.76
C LYS A 27 3.38 34.48 1.04
N ALA A 28 4.47 34.53 0.27
CA ALA A 28 5.02 33.35 -0.41
C ALA A 28 5.56 32.30 0.57
N LYS A 29 6.14 32.73 1.70
CA LYS A 29 6.59 31.80 2.76
C LYS A 29 5.39 31.12 3.44
N GLN A 30 4.35 31.90 3.73
CA GLN A 30 3.13 31.38 4.36
C GLN A 30 2.42 30.38 3.44
N GLU A 31 2.27 30.69 2.16
CA GLU A 31 1.66 29.79 1.16
C GLU A 31 2.43 28.46 1.05
N ARG A 32 3.76 28.49 0.99
CA ARG A 32 4.59 27.26 1.00
C ARG A 32 4.38 26.42 2.26
N SER A 33 4.22 27.06 3.42
CA SER A 33 3.93 26.37 4.69
C SER A 33 2.54 25.73 4.69
N TRP A 34 1.54 26.43 4.14
CA TRP A 34 0.19 25.91 3.97
C TRP A 34 0.17 24.69 3.03
N GLN A 35 0.84 24.79 1.89
CA GLN A 35 0.99 23.69 0.93
C GLN A 35 1.67 22.47 1.55
N SER A 36 2.80 22.66 2.24
CA SER A 36 3.50 21.56 2.94
C SER A 36 2.60 20.88 3.98
N THR A 37 1.77 21.64 4.69
CA THR A 37 0.82 21.09 5.67
C THR A 37 -0.29 20.29 4.97
N ARG A 38 -0.82 20.80 3.85
CA ARG A 38 -1.83 20.11 3.04
C ARG A 38 -1.29 18.81 2.48
N GLU A 39 -0.10 18.84 1.89
CA GLU A 39 0.58 17.66 1.37
C GLU A 39 0.81 16.61 2.44
N CYS A 40 1.23 17.02 3.64
CA CYS A 40 1.40 16.11 4.77
C CYS A 40 0.08 15.39 5.11
N ARG A 41 -1.05 16.10 5.14
CA ARG A 41 -2.37 15.52 5.37
C ARG A 41 -2.78 14.55 4.26
N VAL A 42 -2.59 14.95 3.00
CA VAL A 42 -2.92 14.10 1.83
C VAL A 42 -2.07 12.84 1.84
N ARG A 43 -0.76 12.94 2.09
CA ARG A 43 0.16 11.81 2.18
C ARG A 43 -0.22 10.85 3.30
N LYS A 44 -0.58 11.38 4.48
CA LYS A 44 -1.06 10.57 5.62
C LYS A 44 -2.36 9.84 5.27
N LYS A 45 -3.32 10.53 4.65
CA LYS A 45 -4.58 9.92 4.19
C LYS A 45 -4.33 8.78 3.20
N LEU A 46 -3.50 9.02 2.19
CA LEU A 46 -3.17 7.99 1.20
C LEU A 46 -2.46 6.78 1.82
N ARG A 47 -1.52 7.02 2.75
CA ARG A 47 -0.82 5.95 3.47
C ARG A 47 -1.80 5.06 4.24
N TYR A 48 -2.75 5.64 4.96
CA TYR A 48 -3.72 4.86 5.72
C TYR A 48 -4.72 4.14 4.83
N GLN A 49 -5.17 4.76 3.73
CA GLN A 49 -6.01 4.06 2.75
C GLN A 49 -5.31 2.84 2.15
N TYR A 50 -4.00 2.93 1.87
CA TYR A 50 -3.24 1.78 1.38
C TYR A 50 -3.14 0.67 2.43
N LEU A 51 -2.79 1.03 3.67
CA LEU A 51 -2.70 0.07 4.77
C LEU A 51 -4.05 -0.60 5.05
N GLU A 52 -5.14 0.16 5.05
CA GLU A 52 -6.50 -0.35 5.19
C GLU A 52 -6.82 -1.38 4.09
N LYS A 53 -6.54 -1.06 2.82
CA LYS A 53 -6.75 -2.00 1.71
C LYS A 53 -5.94 -3.29 1.89
N LEU A 54 -4.67 -3.19 2.32
CA LEU A 54 -3.84 -4.38 2.58
C LEU A 54 -4.41 -5.24 3.70
N VAL A 55 -4.78 -4.61 4.82
CA VAL A 55 -5.33 -5.31 5.99
C VAL A 55 -6.66 -5.96 5.65
N SER A 56 -7.61 -5.21 5.08
CA SER A 56 -8.92 -5.73 4.69
C SER A 56 -8.83 -6.85 3.65
N SER A 57 -7.92 -6.73 2.67
CA SER A 57 -7.72 -7.81 1.69
C SER A 57 -7.22 -9.09 2.36
N ARG A 58 -6.31 -8.97 3.32
CA ARG A 58 -5.76 -10.11 4.06
C ARG A 58 -6.80 -10.74 4.98
N GLU A 59 -7.57 -9.92 5.70
CA GLU A 59 -8.64 -10.38 6.57
C GLU A 59 -9.70 -11.18 5.80
N LYS A 60 -10.11 -10.72 4.61
CA LYS A 60 -11.05 -11.45 3.75
C LYS A 60 -10.54 -12.84 3.39
N VAL A 61 -9.26 -12.96 3.01
CA VAL A 61 -8.65 -14.26 2.70
C VAL A 61 -8.60 -15.15 3.94
N ILE A 62 -8.24 -14.59 5.10
CA ILE A 62 -8.20 -15.33 6.36
C ILE A 62 -9.60 -15.84 6.75
N CYS A 63 -10.64 -15.01 6.63
CA CYS A 63 -12.01 -15.41 6.93
C CYS A 63 -12.47 -16.54 5.99
N ALA A 64 -12.27 -16.40 4.67
CA ALA A 64 -12.64 -17.43 3.71
C ALA A 64 -11.96 -18.78 4.01
N LEU A 65 -10.65 -18.75 4.30
CA LEU A 65 -9.88 -19.97 4.65
C LEU A 65 -10.29 -20.58 6.00
N ARG A 66 -10.87 -19.80 6.92
CA ARG A 66 -11.40 -20.31 8.20
C ARG A 66 -12.82 -20.86 8.06
N GLU A 67 -13.63 -20.26 7.21
CA GLU A 67 -14.99 -20.68 6.92
C GLU A 67 -15.03 -22.00 6.14
N GLU A 68 -14.10 -22.21 5.21
CA GLU A 68 -14.02 -23.43 4.39
C GLU A 68 -13.97 -24.74 5.22
N PRO A 69 -13.02 -24.94 6.16
CA PRO A 69 -13.00 -26.15 6.98
C PRO A 69 -14.18 -26.23 7.96
N GLU A 70 -14.71 -25.09 8.41
CA GLU A 70 -15.87 -25.09 9.30
C GLU A 70 -17.14 -25.55 8.58
N MET A 71 -17.33 -25.14 7.32
CA MET A 71 -18.41 -25.62 6.46
C MET A 71 -18.38 -27.15 6.33
N TYR A 72 -17.21 -27.74 6.05
CA TYR A 72 -17.08 -29.20 5.95
C TYR A 72 -17.41 -29.92 7.27
N LYS A 73 -16.97 -29.39 8.41
CA LYS A 73 -17.33 -29.96 9.72
C LYS A 73 -18.83 -29.90 9.98
N GLN A 74 -19.49 -28.82 9.58
CA GLN A 74 -20.95 -28.71 9.72
C GLN A 74 -21.70 -29.70 8.83
N TRP A 75 -21.14 -30.05 7.67
CA TRP A 75 -21.71 -31.06 6.77
C TRP A 75 -21.57 -32.50 7.29
N CYS A 76 -20.52 -32.80 8.05
CA CYS A 76 -20.38 -34.14 8.66
C CYS A 76 -21.53 -34.49 9.61
N LYS A 77 -21.99 -33.55 10.46
CA LYS A 77 -23.04 -33.80 11.46
C LYS A 77 -24.33 -34.43 10.90
N PRO A 78 -24.97 -33.89 9.85
CA PRO A 78 -26.15 -34.51 9.23
C PRO A 78 -25.79 -35.75 8.40
N MET A 79 -24.62 -35.78 7.77
CA MET A 79 -24.15 -36.96 7.02
C MET A 79 -24.01 -38.19 7.93
N ASP A 80 -23.49 -38.00 9.14
CA ASP A 80 -23.39 -39.05 10.17
C ASP A 80 -24.78 -39.57 10.60
N GLN A 81 -25.83 -38.76 10.42
CA GLN A 81 -27.23 -39.13 10.65
C GLN A 81 -27.93 -39.68 9.39
N GLY A 82 -27.19 -39.92 8.31
CA GLY A 82 -27.71 -40.41 7.03
C GLY A 82 -28.45 -39.35 6.19
N LYS A 83 -28.36 -38.06 6.55
CA LYS A 83 -29.03 -36.96 5.85
C LYS A 83 -28.02 -36.23 4.96
N ILE A 84 -28.16 -36.38 3.65
CA ILE A 84 -27.34 -35.65 2.66
C ILE A 84 -28.04 -34.31 2.32
N SER A 85 -27.41 -33.19 2.67
CA SER A 85 -27.91 -31.83 2.35
C SER A 85 -27.93 -31.57 0.84
N SER A 86 -28.84 -30.71 0.38
CA SER A 86 -29.00 -30.34 -1.03
C SER A 86 -27.73 -29.71 -1.64
N GLU A 87 -26.96 -28.95 -0.86
CA GLU A 87 -25.69 -28.35 -1.31
C GLU A 87 -24.64 -29.41 -1.66
N ILE A 88 -24.53 -30.46 -0.86
CA ILE A 88 -23.61 -31.58 -1.12
C ILE A 88 -24.07 -32.37 -2.35
N LYS A 89 -25.39 -32.56 -2.50
CA LYS A 89 -25.97 -33.17 -3.71
C LYS A 89 -25.65 -32.37 -4.96
N ALA A 90 -25.80 -31.04 -4.92
CA ALA A 90 -25.46 -30.18 -6.05
C ALA A 90 -23.97 -30.26 -6.42
N LEU A 91 -23.07 -30.31 -5.43
CA LEU A 91 -21.63 -30.49 -5.65
C LEU A 91 -21.30 -31.85 -6.29
N LEU A 92 -21.95 -32.93 -5.83
CA LEU A 92 -21.76 -34.28 -6.38
C LEU A 92 -22.34 -34.41 -7.80
N SER A 93 -23.43 -33.71 -8.10
CA SER A 93 -24.08 -33.69 -9.42
C SER A 93 -23.36 -32.80 -10.44
N GLY A 94 -22.34 -32.03 -10.04
CA GLY A 94 -21.61 -31.14 -10.94
C GLY A 94 -22.40 -29.91 -11.40
N GLU A 95 -23.54 -29.60 -10.78
CA GLU A 95 -24.27 -28.35 -11.01
C GLU A 95 -23.51 -27.21 -10.30
N GLN A 96 -22.57 -26.65 -11.05
CA GLN A 96 -21.73 -25.53 -10.63
C GLN A 96 -22.60 -24.36 -10.19
N GLN A 97 -22.68 -24.12 -8.88
CA GLN A 97 -23.12 -22.82 -8.39
C GLN A 97 -22.06 -21.80 -8.78
N ASN A 98 -22.43 -20.91 -9.69
CA ASN A 98 -21.70 -19.68 -9.99
C ASN A 98 -21.61 -18.83 -8.71
N LYS A 99 -20.63 -19.12 -7.84
CA LYS A 99 -20.11 -18.10 -6.94
C LYS A 99 -19.41 -17.07 -7.83
N PRO A 100 -19.69 -15.76 -7.71
CA PRO A 100 -18.90 -14.75 -8.37
C PRO A 100 -17.49 -14.80 -7.79
N GLN A 101 -16.64 -15.58 -8.43
CA GLN A 101 -15.20 -15.64 -8.20
C GLN A 101 -14.67 -14.24 -8.52
N GLN A 102 -14.47 -13.42 -7.48
CA GLN A 102 -13.84 -12.12 -7.65
C GLN A 102 -12.37 -12.34 -8.02
N ASN A 103 -12.13 -12.45 -9.33
CA ASN A 103 -10.96 -12.01 -10.08
C ASN A 103 -9.67 -11.86 -9.27
N VAL A 104 -9.02 -12.98 -8.95
CA VAL A 104 -7.61 -13.02 -8.58
C VAL A 104 -6.82 -13.39 -9.83
N GLY A 105 -6.64 -12.44 -10.76
CA GLY A 105 -5.84 -12.70 -11.94
C GLY A 105 -6.05 -11.72 -13.10
N LYS A 106 -5.61 -10.47 -12.94
CA LYS A 106 -5.28 -9.55 -14.05
C LYS A 106 -4.60 -8.27 -13.52
N MET A 107 -3.38 -8.39 -13.02
CA MET A 107 -2.47 -7.23 -12.85
C MET A 107 -1.03 -7.64 -13.18
N ALA A 108 -0.83 -8.18 -14.39
CA ALA A 108 0.50 -8.44 -14.94
C ALA A 108 0.55 -8.06 -16.44
N LYS A 109 0.13 -6.83 -16.77
CA LYS A 109 0.48 -6.15 -18.03
C LYS A 109 0.02 -4.69 -18.01
N ALA A 110 0.78 -3.83 -17.35
CA ALA A 110 0.76 -2.38 -17.57
C ALA A 110 2.00 -1.73 -16.90
N ILE A 111 3.18 -2.23 -17.25
CA ILE A 111 4.44 -1.50 -17.02
C ILE A 111 4.93 -1.14 -18.42
N LYS A 112 4.53 0.04 -18.90
CA LYS A 112 5.10 0.86 -19.99
C LYS A 112 4.01 1.74 -20.61
N SER A 113 3.69 2.85 -19.96
CA SER A 113 3.27 4.12 -20.56
C SER A 113 2.86 5.06 -19.44
N ASP A 114 3.84 5.80 -18.91
CA ASP A 114 3.66 7.16 -18.37
C ASP A 114 5.06 7.69 -18.01
N ALA A 115 5.93 7.70 -19.02
CA ALA A 115 6.87 8.79 -19.13
C ALA A 115 6.11 9.92 -19.84
N ASN A 116 6.15 11.11 -19.27
CA ASN A 116 5.65 12.38 -19.85
C ASN A 116 4.20 12.78 -19.50
N SER A 117 4.03 13.42 -18.33
CA SER A 117 3.32 14.71 -18.21
C SER A 117 3.13 15.07 -16.74
N HIS A 118 4.14 15.70 -16.13
CA HIS A 118 3.89 16.83 -15.21
C HIS A 118 5.19 17.61 -14.98
N SER A 119 5.64 18.27 -16.04
CA SER A 119 6.39 19.51 -15.90
C SER A 119 5.37 20.64 -15.76
N SER A 120 5.09 21.06 -14.53
CA SER A 120 4.91 22.45 -14.11
C SER A 120 4.46 22.45 -12.65
N TRP A 121 4.92 23.47 -11.92
CA TRP A 121 4.64 23.82 -10.52
C TRP A 121 5.55 23.15 -9.49
#